data_AF-A0A2E4FR23-F1
#
_entry.id   AF-A0A2E4FR23-F1
#
_cell.length_a   1.000
_cell.length_b   1.000
_cell.length_c   1.000
_cell.angle_alpha   90.00
_cell.angle_beta   90.00
_cell.angle_gamma   90.00
#
_symmetry.space_group_name_H-M   'P 1'
#
loop_
_entity.id
_entity.type
_entity.pdbx_description
1 polymer ?
#
loop_
_entity_poly.entity_id
_entity_poly.type
_entity_poly.pdbx_seq_one_letter_code
_entity_poly.pdbx_strand_id
1 'polypeptide(L)'
;MTDTARVVAGIAARIAHIAFWVLIVVGWDDLRRTGAAVFLLLWLAGFVERQFVPLGPLLFAPYVAILAVGLVFTVFKGDIRVS
;
A
#
# COMPACT_ATOMS: atom_id res chain seq x y z
N MET A 1 24.39 -7.52 6.35
CA MET A 1 23.06 -7.87 5.80
C MET A 1 23.27 -8.91 4.71
N THR A 2 22.83 -10.14 4.94
CA THR A 2 22.99 -11.29 4.03
C THR A 2 22.26 -11.02 2.70
N ASP A 3 22.77 -11.53 1.58
CA ASP A 3 22.17 -11.30 0.25
C ASP A 3 20.70 -11.69 0.20
N THR A 4 20.33 -12.76 0.92
CA THR A 4 18.95 -13.21 1.09
C THR A 4 18.03 -12.13 1.64
N ALA A 5 18.47 -11.36 2.65
CA ALA A 5 17.63 -10.32 3.25
C ALA A 5 17.33 -9.17 2.28
N ARG A 6 18.28 -8.80 1.43
CA ARG A 6 18.06 -7.78 0.38
C ARG A 6 17.07 -8.26 -0.67
N VAL A 7 17.20 -9.52 -1.10
CA VAL A 7 16.30 -10.12 -2.09
C VAL A 7 14.88 -10.18 -1.55
N VAL A 8 14.70 -10.67 -0.31
CA VAL A 8 13.38 -10.73 0.33
C VAL A 8 12.77 -9.34 0.47
N ALA A 9 13.54 -8.35 0.92
CA ALA A 9 13.06 -6.97 1.04
C ALA A 9 12.62 -6.39 -0.31
N GLY A 10 13.39 -6.64 -1.38
CA GLY A 10 13.04 -6.20 -2.73
C GLY A 10 11.77 -6.86 -3.27
N ILE A 11 11.60 -8.16 -3.04
CA ILE A 11 10.39 -8.91 -3.43
C ILE A 11 9.18 -8.38 -2.66
N ALA A 12 9.28 -8.24 -1.33
CA ALA A 12 8.20 -7.74 -0.49
C ALA A 12 7.78 -6.31 -0.91
N ALA A 13 8.75 -5.44 -1.22
CA ALA A 13 8.48 -4.09 -1.70
C ALA A 13 7.71 -4.10 -3.03
N ARG A 14 8.09 -4.97 -3.98
CA ARG A 14 7.36 -5.12 -5.26
C ARG A 14 5.94 -5.61 -5.05
N ILE A 15 5.76 -6.62 -4.20
CA ILE A 15 4.43 -7.17 -3.88
C ILE A 15 3.55 -6.06 -3.28
N ALA A 16 4.05 -5.28 -2.32
CA ALA A 16 3.28 -4.20 -1.70
C ALA A 16 2.80 -3.17 -2.73
N HIS A 17 3.65 -2.76 -3.66
CA HIS A 17 3.27 -1.79 -4.71
C HIS A 17 2.27 -2.39 -5.70
N ILE A 18 2.52 -3.60 -6.18
CA ILE A 18 1.61 -4.27 -7.12
C ILE A 18 0.24 -4.49 -6.46
N ALA A 19 0.22 -5.01 -5.23
CA ALA A 19 -1.01 -5.24 -4.48
C ALA A 19 -1.78 -3.94 -4.27
N PHE A 20 -1.11 -2.86 -3.86
CA PHE A 20 -1.74 -1.55 -3.71
C PHE A 20 -2.45 -1.09 -4.99
N TRP A 21 -1.75 -1.10 -6.13
CA TRP A 21 -2.33 -0.64 -7.39
C TRP A 21 -3.43 -1.58 -7.91
N VAL A 22 -3.25 -2.90 -7.79
CA VAL A 22 -4.28 -3.88 -8.17
C VAL A 22 -5.54 -3.66 -7.35
N LEU A 23 -5.42 -3.46 -6.04
CA LEU A 23 -6.58 -3.24 -5.16
C LEU A 23 -7.29 -1.90 -5.46
N ILE A 24 -6.56 -0.84 -5.85
CA ILE A 24 -7.18 0.41 -6.28
C ILE A 24 -8.04 0.20 -7.53
N VAL A 25 -7.54 -0.57 -8.49
CA VAL A 25 -8.23 -0.83 -9.77
C VAL A 25 -9.40 -1.78 -9.58
N VAL A 26 -9.17 -2.91 -8.89
CA VAL A 26 -10.19 -3.96 -8.71
C VAL A 26 -11.28 -3.51 -7.74
N GLY A 27 -10.91 -2.85 -6.64
CA GLY A 27 -11.85 -2.37 -5.64
C GLY A 27 -12.47 -1.01 -5.99
N TRP A 28 -12.34 -0.54 -7.23
CA TRP A 28 -12.75 0.82 -7.61
C TRP A 28 -14.22 1.12 -7.31
N ASP A 29 -15.10 0.17 -7.62
CA ASP A 29 -16.54 0.31 -7.40
C ASP A 29 -16.89 0.22 -5.90
N ASP A 30 -16.23 -0.66 -5.15
CA ASP A 30 -16.44 -0.86 -3.71
C ASP A 30 -15.91 0.30 -2.86
N LEU A 31 -14.77 0.88 -3.23
CA LEU A 31 -14.13 1.98 -2.49
C LEU A 31 -14.92 3.30 -2.57
N ARG A 32 -15.74 3.45 -3.62
CA ARG A 32 -16.28 4.73 -4.07
C ARG A 32 -15.15 5.69 -4.48
N ARG A 33 -15.45 6.65 -5.35
CA ARG A 33 -14.45 7.63 -5.86
C ARG A 33 -13.67 8.34 -4.75
N THR A 34 -14.33 8.63 -3.63
CA THR A 34 -13.70 9.27 -2.46
C THR A 34 -12.67 8.38 -1.77
N GLY A 35 -12.95 7.08 -1.59
CA GLY A 35 -12.01 6.15 -0.97
C GLY A 35 -10.76 5.99 -1.82
N ALA A 36 -10.93 5.82 -3.14
CA ALA A 36 -9.81 5.72 -4.07
C ALA A 36 -8.95 6.98 -4.05
N ALA A 37 -9.59 8.16 -4.05
CA ALA A 37 -8.87 9.43 -3.95
C ALA A 37 -8.05 9.54 -2.66
N VAL A 38 -8.58 9.12 -1.51
CA VAL A 38 -7.83 9.16 -0.23
C VAL A 38 -6.58 8.29 -0.30
N PHE A 39 -6.68 7.04 -0.73
CA PHE A 39 -5.52 6.15 -0.81
C PHE A 39 -4.50 6.61 -1.84
N LEU A 40 -4.94 7.14 -2.99
CA LEU A 40 -4.04 7.72 -4.00
C LEU A 40 -3.30 8.94 -3.48
N LEU A 41 -4.00 9.84 -2.77
CA LEU A 41 -3.39 11.03 -2.17
C LEU A 41 -2.39 10.66 -1.08
N LEU A 42 -2.71 9.67 -0.23
CA LEU A 42 -1.77 9.15 0.76
C LEU A 42 -0.54 8.58 0.07
N TRP A 43 -0.71 7.69 -0.91
CA TRP A 43 0.41 7.11 -1.66
C TRP A 43 1.30 8.18 -2.29
N LEU A 44 0.68 9.19 -2.91
CA LEU A 44 1.40 10.32 -3.53
C LEU A 44 2.13 11.17 -2.50
N ALA A 45 1.49 11.48 -1.37
CA ALA A 45 2.11 12.20 -0.26
C ALA A 45 3.34 11.44 0.23
N GLY A 46 3.23 10.14 0.52
CA GLY A 46 4.38 9.32 0.91
C GLY A 46 5.47 9.26 -0.16
N PHE A 47 5.10 9.21 -1.44
CA PHE A 47 6.07 9.21 -2.55
C PHE A 47 6.88 10.52 -2.61
N VAL A 48 6.22 11.66 -2.41
CA VAL A 48 6.87 12.98 -2.43
C VAL A 48 7.62 13.24 -1.13
N GLU A 49 7.05 12.88 0.02
CA GLU A 49 7.60 13.16 1.34
C GLU A 49 8.80 12.29 1.72
N ARG A 50 8.94 11.09 1.13
CA ARG A 50 10.05 10.18 1.47
C ARG A 50 11.45 10.78 1.32
N GLN A 51 11.62 11.82 0.51
CA GLN A 51 12.92 12.49 0.34
C GLN A 51 13.23 13.50 1.46
N PHE A 52 12.20 13.94 2.20
CA PHE A 52 12.32 14.93 3.28
C PHE A 52 12.35 14.28 4.67
N VAL A 53 11.99 12.99 4.78
CA VAL A 53 11.96 12.26 6.06
C VAL A 53 13.25 11.46 6.24
N PRO A 54 13.88 11.48 7.44
CA PRO A 54 15.00 10.59 7.75
C PRO A 54 14.64 9.12 7.51
N LEU A 55 15.49 8.39 6.79
CA LEU A 55 15.23 7.00 6.34
C LEU A 55 14.00 6.83 5.43
N GLY A 56 13.40 7.91 4.93
CA GLY A 56 12.17 7.87 4.13
C GLY A 56 12.23 6.91 2.91
N PRO A 57 13.32 6.86 2.12
CA PRO A 57 13.41 5.89 1.01
C PRO A 57 13.37 4.43 1.47
N LEU A 58 13.92 4.13 2.66
CA LEU A 58 13.91 2.79 3.26
C LEU A 58 12.53 2.45 3.85
N LEU A 59 11.82 3.46 4.37
CA LEU A 59 10.50 3.31 5.00
C LEU A 59 9.34 3.33 4.00
N PHE A 60 9.58 3.72 2.74
CA PHE A 60 8.51 3.83 1.75
C PHE A 60 7.86 2.48 1.43
N ALA A 61 8.63 1.40 1.32
CA ALA A 61 8.07 0.07 1.08
C ALA A 61 7.13 -0.42 2.21
N PRO A 62 7.53 -0.41 3.50
CA PRO A 62 6.61 -0.77 4.58
C PRO A 62 5.42 0.20 4.71
N TYR A 63 5.61 1.49 4.41
CA TYR A 63 4.52 2.45 4.31
C TYR A 63 3.47 2.04 3.26
N VAL A 64 3.89 1.70 2.04
CA VAL A 64 2.98 1.22 0.99
C VAL A 64 2.31 -0.10 1.39
N ALA A 65 3.00 -0.98 2.10
CA ALA A 65 2.41 -2.22 2.60
C ALA A 65 1.27 -1.94 3.60
N ILE A 66 1.42 -0.96 4.49
CA ILE A 66 0.36 -0.54 5.42
C ILE A 66 -0.84 0.01 4.64
N LEU A 67 -0.60 0.84 3.62
CA LEU A 67 -1.68 1.34 2.76
C LEU A 67 -2.41 0.19 2.06
N ALA A 68 -1.69 -0.80 1.52
CA ALA A 68 -2.28 -1.96 0.87
C ALA A 68 -3.14 -2.78 1.85
N VAL A 69 -2.67 -3.00 3.09
CA VAL A 69 -3.46 -3.69 4.14
C VAL A 69 -4.73 -2.91 4.47
N GLY A 70 -4.63 -1.59 4.68
CA GLY A 70 -5.80 -0.74 4.91
C GLY A 70 -6.80 -0.77 3.75
N LEU A 71 -6.28 -0.83 2.53
CA LEU A 71 -7.07 -0.90 1.31
C LEU A 71 -7.82 -2.24 1.20
N VAL A 72 -7.17 -3.37 1.51
CA VAL A 72 -7.84 -4.69 1.63
C VAL A 72 -9.02 -4.60 2.59
N PHE A 73 -8.82 -4.09 3.80
CA PHE A 73 -9.92 -3.98 4.77
C PHE A 73 -11.03 -3.03 4.31
N THR A 74 -10.71 -2.02 3.52
CA THR A 74 -11.70 -1.06 3.01
C THR A 74 -12.53 -1.68 1.89
N VAL A 75 -11.89 -2.36 0.93
CA VAL A 75 -12.56 -3.08 -0.17
C VAL A 75 -13.47 -4.18 0.37
N PHE A 76 -12.93 -5.04 1.24
CA PHE A 76 -13.64 -6.25 1.68
C PHE A 76 -14.45 -6.06 2.98
N LYS A 77 -14.67 -4.81 3.43
CA LYS A 77 -15.37 -4.53 4.69
C LYS A 77 -16.78 -5.13 4.76
N GLY A 78 -17.45 -5.24 3.60
CA GLY A 78 -18.81 -5.81 3.50
C GLY A 78 -18.87 -7.35 3.47
N ASP A 79 -17.76 -8.01 3.16
CA ASP A 79 -17.71 -9.46 2.93
C ASP A 79 -17.39 -10.26 4.20
N ILE A 80 -16.77 -9.63 5.20
CA ILE A 80 -16.45 -10.27 6.49
C ILE A 80 -17.65 -10.13 7.44
N ARG A 81 -18.73 -10.87 7.17
CA ARG A 81 -19.78 -11.09 8.18
C ARG A 81 -19.29 -12.17 9.14
N VAL A 82 -18.79 -11.77 10.31
CA VAL A 82 -18.62 -12.70 11.43
C VAL A 82 -20.02 -13.06 11.90
N SER A 83 -20.55 -14.20 11.46
CA SER A 83 -21.79 -14.78 11.99
C SER A 83 -21.50 -15.54 13.29
#